data_AF-A0A8E2DL82-F1
#
_entry.id   AF-A0A8E2DL82-F1
#
_cell.length_a   1.000
_cell.length_b   1.000
_cell.length_c   1.000
_cell.angle_alpha   90.00
_cell.angle_beta   90.00
_cell.angle_gamma   90.00
#
_symmetry.space_group_name_H-M   'P 1'
#
loop_
_entity.id
_entity.type
_entity.pdbx_description
1 polymer ?
#
loop_
_entity_poly.entity_id
_entity_poly.type
_entity_poly.pdbx_seq_one_letter_code
_entity_poly.pdbx_strand_id
1 'polypeptide(L)' 'MAKEIRTKEGEPIKIGDHVSTRYRGGKHEGKVEAIFTNEKDIEEAGNIGVNVKNPPKVVFTDQHGHKVAHNPGTLSHGED' A
#
# COMPACT_ATOMS: atom_id res chain seq x y z
N MET A 1 -17.99 -2.57 11.75
CA MET A 1 -16.67 -2.08 12.20
C MET A 1 -15.74 -2.13 11.00
N ALA A 2 -15.05 -1.04 10.66
CA ALA A 2 -14.06 -1.07 9.58
C ALA A 2 -12.91 -1.98 9.98
N LYS A 3 -12.57 -2.97 9.15
CA LYS A 3 -11.45 -3.87 9.40
C LYS A 3 -10.16 -3.06 9.30
N GLU A 4 -9.42 -2.96 10.39
CA GLU A 4 -8.17 -2.21 10.42
C GLU A 4 -7.15 -2.86 9.48
N ILE A 5 -6.59 -2.07 8.56
CA ILE A 5 -5.58 -2.50 7.61
C ILE A 5 -4.23 -2.46 8.33
N ARG A 6 -3.51 -3.60 8.32
CA ARG A 6 -2.29 -3.79 9.10
C ARG A 6 -1.12 -4.31 8.26
N THR A 7 0.10 -3.98 8.70
CA THR A 7 1.36 -4.52 8.18
C THR A 7 1.52 -6.00 8.53
N LYS A 8 2.61 -6.61 8.06
CA LYS A 8 2.94 -8.00 8.45
C LYS A 8 3.29 -8.13 9.95
N GLU A 9 3.73 -7.06 10.60
CA GLU A 9 3.97 -6.98 12.06
C GLU A 9 2.67 -6.77 12.86
N GLY A 10 1.55 -6.52 12.19
CA GLY A 10 0.27 -6.26 12.84
C GLY A 10 0.05 -4.79 13.25
N GLU A 11 0.91 -3.88 12.80
CA GLU A 11 0.77 -2.45 13.03
C GLU A 11 -0.27 -1.84 12.07
N PRO A 12 -1.11 -0.90 12.52
CA PRO A 12 -2.08 -0.25 11.64
C PRO A 12 -1.37 0.62 10.59
N ILE A 13 -1.88 0.60 9.36
CA ILE A 13 -1.39 1.44 8.26
C ILE A 13 -2.33 2.62 8.04
N LYS A 14 -1.77 3.83 7.96
CA LYS A 14 -2.48 5.08 7.69
C LYS A 14 -1.85 5.80 6.50
N ILE A 15 -2.63 6.71 5.91
CA ILE A 15 -2.14 7.61 4.86
C ILE A 15 -1.03 8.49 5.46
N GLY A 16 0.08 8.61 4.74
CA GLY A 16 1.28 9.34 5.16
C GLY A 16 2.34 8.47 5.84
N ASP A 17 1.98 7.27 6.31
CA ASP A 17 2.93 6.34 6.92
C ASP A 17 3.97 5.90 5.89
N HIS A 18 5.21 5.69 6.33
CA HIS A 18 6.23 5.10 5.49
C HIS A 18 6.08 3.57 5.52
N VAL A 19 6.00 2.94 4.36
CA VAL A 19 5.92 1.48 4.24
C VAL A 19 6.99 0.97 3.27
N SER A 20 7.43 -0.27 3.47
CA SER A 20 8.39 -0.90 2.58
C SER A 20 8.10 -2.38 2.34
N THR A 21 8.65 -2.89 1.24
CA THR A 21 8.66 -4.32 0.90
C THR A 21 9.93 -4.66 0.13
N ARG A 22 10.57 -5.76 0.50
CA ARG A 22 11.80 -6.26 -0.14
C ARG A 22 11.48 -7.26 -1.25
N TYR A 23 12.29 -7.25 -2.30
CA TYR A 23 12.33 -8.27 -3.33
C TYR A 23 13.79 -8.66 -3.64
N ARG A 24 14.00 -9.69 -4.46
CA ARG A 24 15.36 -10.11 -4.82
C ARG A 24 16.06 -9.00 -5.60
N GLY A 25 17.05 -8.36 -4.98
CA GLY A 25 17.86 -7.32 -5.60
C GLY A 25 17.37 -5.89 -5.38
N GLY A 26 16.36 -5.66 -4.53
CA GLY A 26 15.91 -4.31 -4.22
C GLY A 26 14.78 -4.24 -3.19
N LYS A 27 14.23 -3.04 -3.04
CA LYS A 27 13.04 -2.76 -2.22
C LYS A 27 12.14 -1.77 -2.94
N HIS A 28 10.87 -1.74 -2.55
CA HIS A 28 9.99 -0.59 -2.79
C HIS A 28 9.68 0.01 -1.44
N GLU A 29 9.92 1.30 -1.29
CA GLU A 29 9.58 2.03 -0.07
C GLU A 29 9.03 3.41 -0.40
N GLY A 30 8.07 3.87 0.39
CA GLY A 30 7.44 5.15 0.18
C GLY A 30 6.35 5.46 1.17
N LYS A 31 5.79 6.67 1.05
CA LYS A 31 4.67 7.10 1.89
C LYS A 31 3.35 6.61 1.31
N VAL A 32 2.49 6.08 2.17
CA VAL A 32 1.14 5.66 1.80
C VAL A 32 0.33 6.86 1.31
N GLU A 33 -0.22 6.75 0.12
CA GLU A 33 -1.03 7.78 -0.53
C GLU A 33 -2.51 7.43 -0.50
N ALA A 34 -2.83 6.13 -0.63
CA ALA A 34 -4.21 5.65 -0.57
C ALA A 34 -4.28 4.23 0.01
N ILE A 35 -5.42 3.92 0.62
CA ILE A 35 -5.75 2.58 1.13
C ILE A 35 -7.12 2.24 0.58
N PHE A 36 -7.19 1.17 -0.22
CA PHE A 36 -8.43 0.66 -0.77
C PHE A 36 -8.87 -0.56 0.01
N THR A 37 -10.09 -0.51 0.55
CA THR A 37 -10.63 -1.59 1.38
C THR A 37 -11.65 -2.45 0.64
N ASN A 38 -12.24 -1.91 -0.41
CA ASN A 38 -13.25 -2.57 -1.24
C ASN A 38 -13.13 -2.10 -2.70
N GLU A 39 -13.84 -2.78 -3.61
CA GLU A 39 -13.77 -2.49 -5.06
C GLU A 39 -14.43 -1.16 -5.43
N LYS A 40 -15.49 -0.77 -4.71
CA LYS A 40 -16.19 0.49 -4.94
C LYS A 40 -15.28 1.70 -4.71
N ASP A 41 -14.46 1.67 -3.66
CA ASP A 41 -13.47 2.74 -3.39
C ASP A 41 -12.47 2.88 -4.57
N ILE A 42 -12.12 1.77 -5.22
CA ILE A 42 -11.19 1.75 -6.37
C ILE A 42 -11.88 2.37 -7.60
N GLU A 43 -13.13 2.00 -7.86
CA GLU A 43 -13.92 2.55 -8.97
C GLU A 43 -14.13 4.06 -8.81
N GLU A 44 -14.45 4.52 -7.59
CA GLU A 44 -14.64 5.95 -7.28
C GLU A 44 -13.34 6.76 -7.43
N ALA A 45 -12.19 6.17 -7.08
CA ALA A 45 -10.89 6.83 -7.25
C ALA A 45 -10.44 6.95 -8.71
N GLY A 46 -11.01 6.13 -9.62
CA GLY A 46 -10.71 6.17 -11.04
C GLY A 46 -9.25 5.83 -11.36
N ASN A 47 -8.63 6.58 -12.27
CA ASN A 47 -7.25 6.34 -12.67
C ASN A 47 -6.25 7.01 -11.72
N ILE A 48 -5.62 6.20 -10.86
CA ILE A 48 -4.60 6.64 -9.89
C ILE A 48 -3.16 6.35 -10.33
N GLY A 49 -2.94 6.00 -11.60
CA GLY A 49 -1.61 5.68 -12.16
C GLY A 49 -1.09 4.27 -11.87
N VAL A 50 -1.88 3.43 -11.18
CA VAL A 50 -1.60 2.01 -10.97
C VAL A 50 -2.88 1.21 -11.00
N ASN A 51 -2.80 0.00 -11.56
CA ASN A 51 -3.92 -0.93 -11.59
C ASN A 51 -4.08 -1.60 -10.21
N VAL A 52 -5.18 -1.29 -9.52
CA VAL A 52 -5.51 -1.87 -8.21
C VAL A 52 -6.54 -2.96 -8.40
N LYS A 53 -6.22 -4.17 -7.94
CA LYS A 53 -7.11 -5.34 -7.95
C LYS A 53 -7.02 -6.07 -6.62
N ASN A 54 -8.07 -6.82 -6.27
CA ASN A 54 -8.13 -7.67 -5.07
C ASN A 54 -7.84 -6.88 -3.78
N PRO A 55 -8.75 -5.98 -3.35
CA PRO A 55 -8.60 -5.28 -2.07
C PRO A 55 -8.54 -6.27 -0.89
N PRO A 56 -7.85 -5.92 0.22
CA PRO A 56 -7.31 -4.60 0.49
C PRO A 56 -5.96 -4.32 -0.18
N LYS A 57 -5.75 -3.07 -0.59
CA LYS A 57 -4.52 -2.60 -1.24
C LYS A 57 -4.05 -1.28 -0.68
N VAL A 58 -2.73 -1.16 -0.49
CA VAL A 58 -2.04 0.07 -0.12
C VAL A 58 -1.31 0.59 -1.35
N VAL A 59 -1.50 1.86 -1.66
CA VAL A 59 -0.85 2.54 -2.78
C VAL A 59 0.15 3.57 -2.26
N PHE A 60 1.35 3.55 -2.83
CA PHE A 60 2.42 4.50 -2.55
C PHE A 60 3.30 4.69 -3.79
N THR A 61 4.04 5.79 -3.83
CA THR A 61 5.11 6.00 -4.82
C THR A 61 6.44 5.56 -4.21
N ASP A 62 7.18 4.71 -4.91
CA ASP A 62 8.46 4.18 -4.44
C ASP A 62 9.61 5.21 -4.56
N GLN A 63 10.78 4.86 -4.05
CA GLN A 63 11.98 5.70 -4.09
C GLN A 63 12.53 5.97 -5.51
N HIS A 64 11.99 5.32 -6.55
CA HIS A 64 12.33 5.52 -7.96
C HIS A 64 11.23 6.28 -8.73
N GLY A 65 10.15 6.68 -8.07
CA GLY A 65 9.02 7.37 -8.69
C GLY A 65 7.97 6.45 -9.31
N HIS A 66 8.03 5.13 -9.04
CA HIS A 66 7.02 4.20 -9.52
C HIS A 66 5.83 4.14 -8.57
N LYS A 67 4.62 4.18 -9.12
CA LYS A 67 3.39 3.88 -8.37
C LYS A 67 3.30 2.37 -8.09
N VAL A 68 3.14 2.02 -6.82
CA VAL A 68 3.04 0.63 -6.34
C VAL A 68 1.69 0.42 -5.66
N ALA A 69 1.05 -0.73 -5.93
CA ALA A 69 -0.16 -1.18 -5.24
C ALA A 69 0.07 -2.55 -4.61
N HIS A 70 0.21 -2.61 -3.28
CA HIS A 70 0.65 -3.81 -2.58
C HIS A 70 -0.33 -4.31 -1.52
N ASN A 71 -0.20 -5.58 -1.16
CA ASN A 71 -1.00 -6.19 -0.09
C ASN A 71 -0.50 -5.68 1.27
N PRO A 72 -1.37 -5.15 2.15
CA PRO A 72 -0.98 -4.59 3.45
C PRO A 72 -0.17 -5.56 4.32
N GLY A 73 -0.64 -6.80 4.47
CA GLY A 73 -0.03 -7.82 5.32
C GLY A 73 1.30 -8.39 4.80
N THR A 74 1.90 -7.75 3.81
CA THR A 74 3.22 -8.07 3.26
C THR A 74 4.16 -6.86 3.25
N LEU A 75 3.67 -5.70 3.70
CA LEU A 75 4.46 -4.51 3.92
C LEU A 75 4.97 -4.48 5.36
N SER A 76 6.13 -3.85 5.56
CA SER A 76 6.62 -3.42 6.88
C SER A 76 6.34 -1.93 7.07
N HIS A 77 6.22 -1.50 8.32
CA HIS A 77 6.26 -0.08 8.66
C HIS A 77 7.71 0.42 8.64
N GLY A 78 7.96 1.60 8.07
CA GLY A 78 9.31 2.14 7.93
C GLY A 78 10.19 1.31 7.00
N GLU A 79 11.44 1.06 7.41
CA GLU A 79 12.37 0.18 6.70
C GLU A 79 12.24 -1.28 7.18
N ASP A 80 11.92 -2.19 6.26
CA ASP A 80 12.10 -3.64 6.42
C ASP A 80 13.57 -4.03 6.36
#